data_AF-A0A444PTG4-F1
#
_entry.id   AF-A0A444PTG4-F1
#
_cell.length_a   1.000
_cell.length_b   1.000
_cell.length_c   1.000
_cell.angle_alpha   90.00
_cell.angle_beta   90.00
_cell.angle_gamma   90.00
#
_symmetry.space_group_name_H-M   'P 1'
#
loop_
_entity.id
_entity.type
_entity.pdbx_description
1 polymer ?
#
loop_
_entity_poly.entity_id
_entity_poly.type
_entity_poly.pdbx_seq_one_letter_code
_entity_poly.pdbx_strand_id
1 'polypeptide(L)' 'MSLTVTPYGERKFGSGRARPRIREVYDSTSGWRDSSEPGMRLDASTARQLLRRGFTAVRVRWRLRTVEIILRRYLGE' A
#
# COMPACT_ATOMS: atom_id res chain seq x y z
N MET A 1 0.35 -7.65 -18.10
CA MET A 1 -0.97 -7.46 -17.47
C MET A 1 -0.76 -7.01 -16.02
N SER A 2 -0.82 -5.71 -15.74
CA SER A 2 -0.60 -5.16 -14.40
C SER A 2 -1.83 -5.42 -13.53
N LEU A 3 -1.70 -6.38 -12.62
CA LEU A 3 -2.76 -6.83 -11.73
C LEU A 3 -3.28 -5.66 -10.90
N THR A 4 -4.50 -5.27 -11.24
CA THR A 4 -5.36 -4.35 -10.51
C THR A 4 -5.53 -4.82 -9.07
N VAL A 5 -5.70 -3.84 -8.20
CA VAL A 5 -5.87 -3.96 -6.74
C VAL A 5 -6.66 -5.22 -6.37
N THR A 6 -6.14 -6.02 -5.45
CA THR A 6 -6.85 -7.21 -4.95
C THR A 6 -8.26 -6.86 -4.41
N PRO A 7 -9.18 -7.83 -4.31
CA PRO A 7 -10.52 -7.60 -3.73
C PRO A 7 -10.49 -6.98 -2.32
N TYR A 8 -9.35 -7.05 -1.61
CA TYR A 8 -9.13 -6.32 -0.37
C TYR A 8 -9.07 -4.79 -0.58
N GLY A 9 -8.26 -4.33 -1.54
CA GLY A 9 -8.16 -2.90 -1.81
C GLY A 9 -9.38 -2.34 -2.52
N GLU A 10 -10.11 -3.13 -3.32
CA GLU A 10 -11.40 -2.69 -3.88
C GLU A 10 -12.42 -2.40 -2.77
N ARG A 11 -12.53 -3.27 -1.75
CA ARG A 11 -13.40 -2.99 -0.59
C ARG A 11 -12.97 -1.76 0.21
N LYS A 12 -11.65 -1.54 0.37
CA LYS A 12 -11.11 -0.41 1.14
C LYS A 12 -11.24 0.93 0.41
N PHE A 13 -11.10 0.94 -0.92
CA PHE A 13 -11.03 2.16 -1.71
C PHE A 13 -12.26 2.39 -2.60
N GLY A 14 -13.16 1.41 -2.71
CA GLY A 14 -14.34 1.45 -3.56
C GLY A 14 -14.04 1.27 -5.06
N SER A 15 -12.79 0.94 -5.42
CA SER A 15 -12.41 0.70 -6.82
C SER A 15 -11.18 -0.20 -6.92
N GLY A 16 -11.28 -1.26 -7.73
CA GLY A 16 -10.16 -2.14 -8.08
C GLY A 16 -9.04 -1.45 -8.87
N ARG A 17 -9.23 -0.20 -9.31
CA ARG A 17 -8.22 0.63 -9.98
C ARG A 17 -7.71 1.78 -9.09
N ALA A 18 -8.14 1.87 -7.85
CA ALA A 18 -7.71 2.92 -6.94
C ALA A 18 -6.19 2.80 -6.69
N ARG A 19 -5.46 3.87 -6.97
CA ARG A 19 -4.02 3.99 -6.71
C ARG A 19 -3.77 5.10 -5.69
N PRO A 20 -4.11 4.87 -4.40
CA PRO A 20 -3.94 5.88 -3.36
C PRO A 20 -2.46 6.18 -3.15
N ARG A 21 -2.14 7.39 -2.69
CA ARG A 21 -0.75 7.81 -2.49
C ARG A 21 -0.22 7.23 -1.19
N ILE A 22 0.94 6.59 -1.24
CA ILE A 22 1.65 6.12 -0.06
C ILE A 22 2.23 7.33 0.66
N ARG A 23 2.06 7.36 1.97
CA ARG A 23 2.54 8.42 2.87
C ARG A 23 3.61 7.87 3.79
N GLU A 24 3.32 6.73 4.41
CA GLU A 24 4.24 6.07 5.33
C GLU A 24 4.31 4.57 5.02
N VAL A 25 5.46 3.97 5.28
CA VAL A 25 5.73 2.55 5.21
C VAL A 25 6.07 2.05 6.61
N TYR A 26 5.60 0.86 6.95
CA TYR A 26 5.87 0.24 8.24
C TYR A 26 7.05 -0.71 8.11
N ASP A 27 8.11 -0.39 8.83
CA ASP A 27 9.25 -1.24 9.07
C ASP A 27 9.09 -1.96 10.41
N SER A 28 9.31 -3.28 10.42
CA SER A 28 9.16 -4.07 11.65
C SER A 28 10.17 -3.71 12.74
N THR A 29 11.31 -3.13 12.36
CA THR A 29 12.37 -2.74 13.30
C THR A 29 12.20 -1.31 13.81
N SER A 30 11.75 -0.38 12.96
CA SER A 30 11.73 1.06 13.24
C SER A 30 10.33 1.67 13.34
N GLY A 31 9.28 0.90 13.05
CA GLY A 31 7.90 1.38 13.00
C GLY A 31 7.56 2.14 11.72
N TRP A 32 6.68 3.13 11.83
CA TRP A 32 6.25 3.95 10.70
C TRP A 32 7.34 4.92 10.26
N ARG A 33 7.65 4.91 8.97
CA ARG A 33 8.59 5.83 8.32
C ARG A 33 7.93 6.49 7.13
N ASP A 34 8.27 7.75 6.86
CA ASP A 34 7.85 8.41 5.62
C ASP A 34 8.32 7.63 4.40
N SER A 35 7.47 7.57 3.37
CA SER A 35 7.88 6.97 2.10
C SER A 35 9.01 7.78 1.50
N SER A 36 10.18 7.16 1.27
CA SER A 36 11.34 7.84 0.69
C SER A 36 11.10 8.40 -0.71
N GLU A 37 10.06 7.92 -1.40
CA GLU A 37 9.69 8.32 -2.75
C GLU A 37 8.39 9.17 -2.72
N PRO A 38 8.49 10.51 -2.83
CA PRO A 38 7.32 11.38 -2.81
C PRO A 38 6.43 11.10 -4.03
N GLY A 39 5.14 10.85 -3.76
CA GLY A 39 4.15 10.57 -4.81
C GLY A 39 4.05 9.11 -5.24
N MET A 40 4.77 8.20 -4.58
CA MET A 40 4.60 6.75 -4.76
C MET A 40 3.12 6.36 -4.56
N ARG A 41 2.59 5.52 -5.44
CA ARG A 41 1.19 5.07 -5.39
C ARG A 41 1.13 3.59 -5.02
N LEU A 42 0.11 3.22 -4.26
CA LEU A 42 -0.13 1.83 -3.91
C LEU A 42 -0.79 1.09 -5.09
N ASP A 43 -0.05 0.14 -5.65
CA ASP A 43 -0.51 -0.89 -6.59
C ASP A 43 0.15 -2.22 -6.24
N ALA A 44 -0.27 -3.32 -6.90
CA ALA A 44 0.26 -4.66 -6.61
C ALA A 44 1.79 -4.78 -6.81
N SER A 45 2.35 -4.08 -7.81
CA SER A 45 3.78 -4.10 -8.09
C SER A 45 4.55 -3.38 -7.00
N THR A 46 4.08 -2.19 -6.60
CA THR A 46 4.64 -1.42 -5.48
C THR A 46 4.51 -2.17 -4.16
N ALA A 47 3.37 -2.79 -3.88
CA ALA A 47 3.17 -3.59 -2.68
C ALA A 47 4.15 -4.78 -2.60
N ARG A 48 4.37 -5.50 -3.71
CA ARG A 48 5.39 -6.56 -3.79
C ARG A 48 6.80 -6.01 -3.61
N GLN A 49 7.10 -4.84 -4.19
CA GLN A 49 8.41 -4.21 -4.03
C GLN A 49 8.67 -3.86 -2.56
N LEU A 50 7.67 -3.30 -1.86
CA LEU A 50 7.78 -2.96 -0.45
C LEU A 50 7.95 -4.20 0.44
N LEU A 51 7.22 -5.28 0.17
CA LEU A 51 7.43 -6.56 0.85
C LEU A 51 8.84 -7.11 0.65
N ARG A 52 9.38 -7.04 -0.58
CA ARG A 52 10.77 -7.45 -0.85
C ARG A 52 11.81 -6.56 -0.16
N ARG A 53 11.47 -5.30 0.10
CA ARG A 53 12.29 -4.37 0.88
C ARG A 53 12.17 -4.59 2.41
N GLY A 54 11.33 -5.51 2.85
CA GLY A 54 11.13 -5.85 4.28
C GLY A 54 10.00 -5.10 4.97
N PHE A 55 9.24 -4.26 4.26
CA PHE A 55 8.09 -3.57 4.84
C PHE A 55 6.88 -4.51 4.91
N THR A 56 6.04 -4.36 5.94
CA THR A 56 4.87 -5.25 6.15
C THR A 56 3.53 -4.53 6.02
N ALA A 57 3.49 -3.23 6.24
CA ALA A 57 2.29 -2.40 6.10
C ALA A 57 2.61 -1.03 5.50
N VAL A 58 1.58 -0.33 5.02
CA VAL A 58 1.68 1.02 4.49
C VAL A 58 0.48 1.85 4.91
N ARG A 59 0.69 3.15 5.09
CA ARG A 59 -0.37 4.14 5.20
C ARG A 59 -0.47 4.90 3.91
N VAL A 60 -1.68 4.93 3.39
CA VAL A 60 -1.99 5.66 2.17
C VAL A 60 -2.99 6.77 2.45
N ARG A 61 -2.87 7.87 1.73
CA ARG A 61 -3.88 8.91 1.72
C ARG A 61 -4.94 8.57 0.68
N TRP A 62 -6.17 8.40 1.12
CA TRP A 62 -7.32 8.19 0.27
C TRP A 62 -8.40 9.23 0.57
N ARG A 63 -8.67 10.09 -0.41
CA ARG A 63 -9.53 11.27 -0.25
C ARG A 63 -9.10 12.12 0.96
N LEU A 64 -9.86 12.08 2.04
CA LEU A 64 -9.63 12.84 3.28
C LEU A 64 -9.20 11.96 4.46
N ARG A 65 -8.85 10.69 4.20
CA ARG A 65 -8.51 9.71 5.25
C ARG A 65 -7.14 9.11 5.01
N THR A 66 -6.45 8.81 6.11
CA THR A 66 -5.27 7.94 6.10
C THR A 66 -5.75 6.51 6.34
N VAL A 67 -5.41 5.62 5.43
CA VAL A 67 -5.83 4.22 5.46
C VAL A 67 -4.61 3.35 5.60
N GLU A 68 -4.60 2.54 6.64
CA GLU A 68 -3.59 1.52 6.85
C GLU A 68 -3.93 0.25 6.05
N ILE A 69 -2.91 -0.29 5.39
CA ILE A 69 -2.98 -1.46 4.54
C ILE A 69 -1.82 -2.40 4.90
N ILE A 70 -2.17 -3.64 5.26
CA ILE A 70 -1.19 -4.71 5.41
C ILE A 70 -0.88 -5.26 4.03
N LEU A 71 0.41 -5.29 3.65
CA LEU A 71 0.85 -5.60 2.29
C LEU A 71 0.50 -7.04 1.89
N ARG A 72 0.70 -8.03 2.77
CA ARG A 72 0.36 -9.45 2.51
C ARG A 72 -1.12 -9.63 2.19
N ARG A 73 -1.98 -9.07 3.06
CA ARG A 73 -3.44 -9.06 2.86
C ARG A 73 -3.87 -8.32 1.60
N TYR A 74 -3.14 -7.26 1.23
CA TYR A 74 -3.34 -6.53 -0.01
C TYR A 74 -2.85 -7.28 -1.25
N LEU A 75 -1.95 -8.25 -1.13
CA LEU A 75 -1.56 -9.14 -2.23
C LEU A 75 -2.38 -10.43 -2.27
N GLY A 76 -3.12 -10.74 -1.20
CA GLY A 76 -3.86 -11.99 -1.07
C GLY A 76 -2.96 -13.17 -0.68
N GLU A 77 -1.80 -12.89 -0.07
CA GLU A 77 -0.84 -13.86 0.47
C GLU A 77 -0.99 -14.05 1.98
#